data_AF-A0A6J8EQC3-F1
#
_entry.id   AF-A0A6J8EQC3-F1
#
_cell.length_a   1.000
_cell.length_b   1.000
_cell.length_c   1.000
_cell.angle_alpha   90.00
_cell.angle_beta   90.00
_cell.angle_gamma   90.00
#
_symmetry.space_group_name_H-M   'P 1'
#
loop_
_entity.id
_entity.type
_entity.pdbx_description
1 polymer ?
#
loop_
_entity_poly.entity_id
_entity_poly.type
_entity_poly.pdbx_seq_one_letter_code
_entity_poly.pdbx_strand_id
1 'polypeptide(L)'
;MFGRNPKLPIDFLLGTNQTDETHESLDEWIVARQNRLRYGYEKAGEQTKDRAEYRKTVHDQKRFNPEICVGDKVYIRNRGVHGRNNIQDTWSSTVYRVVRLSENIVTVEPNDGAGVSITLNRQDVIKCNIQPSVDQNNIDSDSSDDTSNICNDVHSIIKQNTTVKENQTIRLISDVKSEVGQVKSDLSITNTEVKLLREDHNELERGVGHLESQFNCLETEKLEALKIDIDEKLASLKECQVLLEKHDRKYNILIYGIEQKQNEIIWEVIDILFVKDLGIEKFKADSFLIANAHRIPAKAPVVGTKRPDAIIVRFMHYADKQCIMAQAYKVANKKIRIVDDLPVIMKEARNDLAKIAYNIRTKEKLQTRIRARGVHLVLETRLNARDVWNVRKDISCV
;
A
#
# COMPACT_ATOMS: atom_id res chain seq x y z
N MET A 1 7.34 -14.37 9.99
CA MET A 1 6.98 -15.78 10.26
C MET A 1 5.48 -15.89 10.15
N PHE A 2 4.98 -16.91 9.45
CA PHE A 2 3.57 -17.10 9.12
C PHE A 2 2.72 -17.23 10.39
N GLY A 3 2.18 -16.10 10.84
CA GLY A 3 1.43 -15.98 12.08
C GLY A 3 0.01 -16.45 11.89
N ARG A 4 -0.38 -17.50 12.62
CA ARG A 4 -1.80 -17.70 12.94
C ARG A 4 -2.18 -16.63 13.96
N ASN A 5 -3.33 -15.99 13.78
CA ASN A 5 -3.89 -15.15 14.83
C ASN A 5 -4.16 -16.04 16.06
N PRO A 6 -3.69 -15.67 17.25
CA PRO A 6 -3.98 -16.42 18.46
C PRO A 6 -5.49 -16.41 18.70
N LYS A 7 -6.10 -17.59 18.83
CA LYS A 7 -7.51 -17.71 19.21
C LYS A 7 -7.62 -17.48 20.70
N LEU A 8 -8.25 -16.38 21.10
CA LEU A 8 -8.48 -16.02 22.49
C LEU A 8 -9.71 -16.76 23.03
N PRO A 9 -9.81 -17.02 24.34
CA PRO A 9 -11.00 -17.61 24.95
C PRO A 9 -12.30 -16.82 24.67
N ILE A 10 -12.18 -15.50 24.51
CA ILE A 10 -13.31 -14.64 24.15
C ILE A 10 -13.82 -14.92 22.72
N ASP A 11 -12.96 -15.38 21.80
CA ASP A 11 -13.35 -15.77 20.44
C ASP A 11 -14.22 -17.04 20.45
N PHE A 12 -14.06 -17.89 21.47
CA PHE A 12 -14.94 -19.05 21.69
C PHE A 12 -16.34 -18.62 22.16
N LEU A 13 -16.41 -17.61 23.03
CA LEU A 13 -17.67 -17.06 23.54
C LEU A 13 -18.41 -16.23 22.49
N LEU A 14 -17.67 -15.58 21.58
CA LEU A 14 -18.22 -14.74 20.50
C LEU A 14 -18.60 -15.55 19.25
N GLY A 15 -18.37 -16.87 19.22
CA GLY A 15 -18.75 -17.73 18.09
C GLY A 15 -17.95 -17.48 16.80
N THR A 16 -16.92 -16.62 16.83
CA THR A 16 -16.10 -16.23 15.66
C THR A 16 -15.22 -17.37 15.12
N ASN A 17 -15.25 -18.53 15.79
CA ASN A 17 -14.59 -19.76 15.37
C ASN A 17 -15.44 -20.65 14.47
N GLN A 18 -16.73 -20.35 14.30
CA GLN A 18 -17.55 -21.01 13.30
C GLN A 18 -17.26 -20.34 11.97
N THR A 19 -16.20 -20.79 11.30
CA THR A 19 -16.21 -20.74 9.84
C THR A 19 -17.44 -21.52 9.41
N ASP A 20 -18.24 -20.99 8.48
CA ASP A 20 -19.47 -21.56 7.91
C ASP A 20 -19.28 -22.93 7.21
N GLU A 21 -18.22 -23.66 7.55
CA GLU A 21 -17.96 -25.02 7.12
C GLU A 21 -18.80 -25.98 7.98
N THR A 22 -20.09 -26.06 7.67
CA THR A 22 -20.95 -27.16 8.13
C THR A 22 -20.50 -28.45 7.44
N HIS A 23 -19.46 -29.09 7.96
CA HIS A 23 -19.12 -30.44 7.53
C HIS A 23 -20.16 -31.39 8.14
N GLU A 24 -20.92 -32.08 7.29
CA GLU A 24 -22.00 -32.98 7.72
C GLU A 24 -21.44 -34.23 8.43
N SER A 25 -20.14 -34.54 8.23
CA SER A 25 -19.43 -35.67 8.82
C SER A 25 -18.03 -35.31 9.31
N LEU A 26 -17.60 -35.93 10.41
CA LEU A 26 -16.25 -35.76 10.99
C LEU A 26 -15.14 -36.12 9.99
N ASP A 27 -15.36 -37.14 9.16
CA ASP A 27 -14.38 -37.61 8.18
C ASP A 27 -14.15 -36.57 7.08
N GLU A 28 -15.21 -35.89 6.64
CA GLU A 28 -15.13 -34.81 5.65
C GLU A 28 -14.32 -33.62 6.20
N TRP A 29 -14.56 -33.26 7.46
CA TRP A 29 -13.80 -32.22 8.15
C TRP A 29 -12.31 -32.56 8.27
N ILE A 30 -11.96 -33.81 8.60
CA ILE A 30 -10.56 -34.27 8.71
C ILE A 30 -9.86 -34.12 7.36
N VAL A 31 -10.51 -34.55 6.27
CA VAL A 31 -9.96 -34.47 4.92
C VAL A 31 -9.79 -33.02 4.47
N ALA A 32 -10.81 -32.17 4.67
CA ALA A 32 -10.75 -30.75 4.34
C ALA A 32 -9.62 -30.04 5.10
N ARG A 33 -9.46 -30.35 6.40
CA ARG A 33 -8.40 -29.80 7.23
C ARG A 33 -7.01 -30.25 6.78
N GLN A 34 -6.83 -31.52 6.44
CA GLN A 34 -5.56 -32.04 5.91
C GLN A 34 -5.19 -31.36 4.58
N ASN A 35 -6.16 -31.18 3.69
CA ASN A 35 -5.98 -30.48 2.42
C ASN A 35 -5.56 -29.02 2.62
N ARG A 36 -6.20 -28.30 3.55
CA ARG A 36 -5.85 -26.92 3.87
C ARG A 36 -4.45 -26.78 4.46
N LEU A 37 -4.02 -27.73 5.31
CA LEU A 37 -2.67 -27.77 5.85
C LEU A 37 -1.65 -28.01 4.73
N ARG A 38 -1.89 -29.01 3.88
CA ARG A 38 -1.02 -29.33 2.75
C ARG A 38 -0.85 -28.11 1.82
N TYR A 39 -1.95 -27.46 1.45
CA TYR A 39 -1.94 -26.24 0.65
C TYR A 39 -1.13 -25.12 1.32
N GLY A 40 -1.32 -24.90 2.64
CA GLY A 40 -0.58 -23.90 3.39
C GLY A 40 0.94 -24.14 3.41
N TYR A 41 1.37 -25.40 3.58
CA TYR A 41 2.79 -25.76 3.54
C TYR A 41 3.39 -25.59 2.13
N GLU A 42 2.65 -26.00 1.10
CA GLU A 42 3.06 -25.84 -0.29
C GLU A 42 3.26 -24.36 -0.64
N LYS A 43 2.28 -23.51 -0.34
CA LYS A 43 2.36 -22.06 -0.57
C LYS A 43 3.46 -21.38 0.24
N ALA A 44 3.65 -21.76 1.49
CA ALA A 44 4.76 -21.25 2.30
C ALA A 44 6.12 -21.66 1.71
N GLY A 45 6.21 -22.88 1.16
CA GLY A 45 7.39 -23.39 0.45
C GLY A 45 7.69 -22.60 -0.82
N GLU A 46 6.70 -22.39 -1.68
CA GLU A 46 6.79 -21.55 -2.89
C GLU A 46 7.27 -20.13 -2.54
N GLN A 47 6.59 -19.45 -1.62
CA GLN A 47 6.95 -18.10 -1.21
C GLN A 47 8.37 -18.00 -0.63
N THR A 48 8.83 -19.04 0.07
CA THR A 48 10.20 -19.10 0.59
C THR A 48 11.22 -19.24 -0.54
N LYS A 49 10.91 -20.05 -1.56
CA LYS A 49 11.73 -20.20 -2.77
C LYS A 49 11.77 -18.89 -3.56
N ASP A 50 10.62 -18.30 -3.87
CA ASP A 50 10.52 -17.03 -4.60
C ASP A 50 11.30 -15.91 -3.88
N ARG A 51 11.17 -15.82 -2.55
CA ARG A 51 11.91 -14.83 -1.74
C ARG A 51 13.41 -15.13 -1.70
N ALA A 52 13.82 -16.38 -1.76
CA ALA A 52 15.23 -16.77 -1.85
C ALA A 52 15.81 -16.44 -3.24
N GLU A 53 15.07 -16.72 -4.31
CA GLU A 53 15.42 -16.38 -5.69
C GLU A 53 15.51 -14.87 -5.87
N TYR A 54 14.53 -14.11 -5.38
CA TYR A 54 14.59 -12.65 -5.37
C TYR A 54 15.82 -12.11 -4.61
N ARG A 55 16.14 -12.68 -3.44
CA ARG A 55 17.36 -12.30 -2.71
C ARG A 55 18.62 -12.61 -3.52
N LYS A 56 18.64 -13.74 -4.23
CA LYS A 56 19.74 -14.12 -5.12
C LYS A 56 19.86 -13.17 -6.31
N THR A 57 18.77 -12.85 -7.02
CA THR A 57 18.80 -11.93 -8.18
C THR A 57 19.25 -10.53 -7.78
N VAL A 58 18.74 -9.99 -6.67
CA VAL A 58 19.17 -8.69 -6.13
C VAL A 58 20.65 -8.72 -5.72
N HIS A 59 21.10 -9.83 -5.14
CA HIS A 59 22.49 -10.02 -4.77
C HIS A 59 23.40 -10.11 -6.00
N ASP A 60 22.96 -10.80 -7.05
CA ASP A 60 23.71 -10.97 -8.31
C ASP A 60 23.73 -9.67 -9.13
N GLN A 61 22.66 -8.86 -9.11
CA GLN A 61 22.60 -7.55 -9.77
C GLN A 61 23.58 -6.52 -9.19
N LYS A 62 23.95 -6.62 -7.91
CA LYS A 62 24.95 -5.74 -7.29
C LYS A 62 26.40 -6.04 -7.74
N ARG A 63 26.62 -6.96 -8.68
CA ARG A 63 27.94 -7.31 -9.24
C ARG A 63 28.43 -6.27 -10.26
N PHE A 64 28.71 -5.05 -9.83
CA PHE A 64 29.69 -4.22 -10.52
C PHE A 64 31.01 -4.34 -9.77
N ASN A 65 31.97 -5.09 -10.32
CA ASN A 65 33.32 -5.17 -9.77
C ASN A 65 34.30 -5.19 -10.96
N PRO A 66 35.26 -4.25 -11.06
CA PRO A 66 36.26 -4.26 -12.12
C PRO A 66 37.09 -5.55 -12.09
N GLU A 67 37.57 -6.02 -13.24
CA GLU A 67 38.43 -7.20 -13.30
C GLU A 67 39.68 -6.99 -12.44
N ILE A 68 39.96 -7.99 -11.58
CA ILE A 68 41.12 -7.99 -10.68
C ILE A 68 42.08 -9.04 -11.20
N CYS A 69 43.33 -8.64 -11.38
CA CYS A 69 44.42 -9.52 -11.78
C CYS A 69 45.28 -9.91 -10.57
N VAL A 70 46.03 -11.01 -10.71
CA VAL A 70 47.07 -11.36 -9.74
C VAL A 70 48.10 -10.23 -9.70
N GLY A 71 48.45 -9.78 -8.49
CA GLY A 71 49.36 -8.65 -8.25
C GLY A 71 48.68 -7.30 -7.98
N ASP A 72 47.37 -7.18 -8.22
CA ASP A 72 46.62 -5.94 -7.96
C ASP A 72 46.55 -5.63 -6.45
N LYS A 73 46.56 -4.32 -6.14
CA LYS A 73 46.33 -3.81 -4.78
C LYS A 73 44.82 -3.68 -4.51
N VAL A 74 44.37 -4.20 -3.38
CA VAL A 74 42.96 -4.36 -3.05
C VAL A 74 42.67 -4.08 -1.57
N TYR A 75 41.44 -3.67 -1.28
CA TYR A 75 40.91 -3.57 0.08
C TYR A 75 39.94 -4.72 0.36
N ILE A 76 39.88 -5.15 1.63
CA ILE A 76 39.05 -6.26 2.10
C ILE A 76 37.83 -5.72 2.84
N ARG A 77 36.69 -6.42 2.78
CA ARG A 77 35.47 -6.03 3.50
C ARG A 77 35.55 -6.39 5.00
N ASN A 78 35.18 -5.44 5.87
CA ASN A 78 35.15 -5.66 7.32
C ASN A 78 33.91 -6.49 7.73
N ARG A 79 34.06 -7.81 7.90
CA ARG A 79 32.97 -8.71 8.36
C ARG A 79 33.06 -9.13 9.83
N GLY A 80 34.23 -8.95 10.45
CA GLY A 80 34.51 -9.41 11.82
C GLY A 80 34.16 -8.42 12.92
N VAL A 81 33.53 -7.29 12.61
CA VAL A 81 33.28 -6.27 13.63
C VAL A 81 32.04 -6.61 14.46
N HIS A 82 32.22 -6.61 15.78
CA HIS A 82 31.18 -6.91 16.76
C HIS A 82 30.61 -5.59 17.31
N GLY A 83 29.32 -5.33 17.12
CA GLY A 83 28.64 -4.13 17.64
C GLY A 83 27.83 -3.35 16.61
N ARG A 84 27.82 -2.01 16.70
CA ARG A 84 27.04 -1.11 15.81
C ARG A 84 27.64 -1.05 14.40
N ASN A 85 27.29 -2.02 13.57
CA ASN A 85 27.83 -2.15 12.20
C ASN A 85 27.28 -1.12 11.18
N ASN A 86 26.31 -0.28 11.55
CA ASN A 86 25.71 0.71 10.64
C ASN A 86 26.52 2.01 10.49
N ILE A 87 27.52 2.27 11.35
CA ILE A 87 28.30 3.53 11.36
C ILE A 87 29.79 3.26 11.03
N GLN A 88 30.14 2.01 10.73
CA GLN A 88 31.53 1.62 10.48
C GLN A 88 31.83 1.53 8.99
N ASP A 89 33.10 1.78 8.65
CA ASP A 89 33.58 1.67 7.29
C ASP A 89 33.43 0.22 6.79
N THR A 90 32.85 0.10 5.59
CA THR A 90 32.57 -1.19 4.97
C THR A 90 33.85 -1.91 4.53
N TRP A 91 34.94 -1.17 4.26
CA TRP A 91 36.23 -1.67 3.77
C TRP A 91 37.36 -1.41 4.77
N SER A 92 38.36 -2.29 4.81
CA SER A 92 39.55 -2.16 5.64
C SER A 92 40.45 -1.02 5.16
N SER A 93 41.10 -0.29 6.07
CA SER A 93 42.08 0.75 5.72
C SER A 93 43.40 0.18 5.20
N THR A 94 43.73 -1.06 5.52
CA THR A 94 44.95 -1.74 5.08
C THR A 94 44.85 -2.21 3.64
N VAL A 95 45.93 -2.00 2.86
CA VAL A 95 46.04 -2.43 1.46
C VAL A 95 46.63 -3.84 1.39
N TYR A 96 45.96 -4.71 0.65
CA TYR A 96 46.39 -6.08 0.39
C TYR A 96 46.76 -6.26 -1.08
N ARG A 97 47.51 -7.31 -1.39
CA ARG A 97 47.89 -7.71 -2.74
C ARG A 97 47.29 -9.05 -3.07
N VAL A 98 46.78 -9.20 -4.29
CA VAL A 98 46.21 -10.47 -4.76
C VAL A 98 47.34 -11.43 -5.14
N VAL A 99 47.37 -12.60 -4.50
CA VAL A 99 48.39 -13.64 -4.73
C VAL A 99 47.84 -14.74 -5.63
N ARG A 100 46.57 -15.11 -5.43
CA ARG A 100 45.92 -16.14 -6.22
C ARG A 100 44.47 -15.76 -6.52
N LEU A 101 44.09 -15.98 -7.77
CA LEU A 101 42.73 -15.78 -8.25
C LEU A 101 42.13 -17.11 -8.71
N SER A 102 40.89 -17.35 -8.32
CA SER A 102 40.01 -18.40 -8.84
C SER A 102 38.63 -17.80 -9.07
N GLU A 103 37.76 -18.44 -9.84
CA GLU A 103 36.52 -17.83 -10.38
C GLU A 103 35.73 -16.94 -9.39
N ASN A 104 35.50 -17.41 -8.16
CA ASN A 104 34.81 -16.64 -7.11
C ASN A 104 35.61 -16.46 -5.80
N ILE A 105 36.87 -16.92 -5.76
CA ILE A 105 37.70 -16.93 -4.54
C ILE A 105 39.01 -16.20 -4.83
N VAL A 106 39.37 -15.27 -3.94
CA VAL A 106 40.59 -14.47 -4.03
C VAL A 106 41.40 -14.73 -2.77
N THR A 107 42.68 -15.07 -2.95
CA THR A 107 43.64 -15.14 -1.85
C THR A 107 44.50 -13.89 -1.87
N VAL A 108 44.53 -13.18 -0.75
CA VAL A 108 45.19 -11.89 -0.60
C VAL A 108 46.18 -11.92 0.56
N GLU A 109 47.27 -11.19 0.42
CA GLU A 109 48.30 -11.01 1.45
C GLU A 109 48.51 -9.52 1.72
N PRO A 110 48.87 -9.10 2.95
CA PRO A 110 49.15 -7.70 3.23
C PRO A 110 50.30 -7.18 2.36
N ASN A 111 50.18 -5.95 1.85
CA ASN A 111 51.21 -5.39 0.97
C ASN A 111 52.56 -5.15 1.69
N ASP A 112 52.54 -5.10 3.02
CA ASP A 112 53.73 -4.89 3.87
C ASP A 112 54.53 -6.18 4.13
N GLY A 113 54.13 -7.31 3.53
CA GLY A 113 54.87 -8.59 3.55
C GLY A 113 54.91 -9.32 4.89
N ALA A 114 54.32 -8.75 5.94
CA ALA A 114 54.37 -9.27 7.31
C ALA A 114 53.02 -9.80 7.81
N GLY A 115 52.34 -10.66 7.04
CA GLY A 115 51.09 -11.27 7.52
C GLY A 115 50.63 -12.52 6.77
N VAL A 116 49.62 -13.18 7.35
CA VAL A 116 49.05 -14.44 6.88
C VAL A 116 48.17 -14.21 5.65
N SER A 117 48.23 -15.12 4.68
CA SER A 117 47.34 -15.10 3.51
C SER A 117 45.89 -15.38 3.91
N ILE A 118 44.97 -14.56 3.41
CA ILE A 118 43.55 -14.65 3.72
C ILE A 118 42.82 -15.04 2.44
N THR A 119 42.02 -16.11 2.52
CA THR A 119 41.16 -16.55 1.42
C THR A 119 39.76 -15.99 1.60
N LEU A 120 39.28 -15.23 0.61
CA LEU A 120 38.02 -14.51 0.64
C LEU A 120 37.19 -14.76 -0.60
N ASN A 121 35.89 -14.48 -0.50
CA ASN A 121 35.05 -14.41 -1.69
C ASN A 121 35.41 -13.14 -2.50
N ARG A 122 35.34 -13.23 -3.83
CA ARG A 122 35.57 -12.09 -4.75
C ARG A 122 34.77 -10.84 -4.40
N GLN A 123 33.58 -11.02 -3.82
CA GLN A 123 32.68 -9.94 -3.39
C GLN A 123 33.18 -9.15 -2.16
N ASP A 124 34.12 -9.71 -1.41
CA ASP A 124 34.71 -9.10 -0.23
C ASP A 124 36.02 -8.39 -0.53
N VAL A 125 36.31 -8.15 -1.81
CA VAL A 125 37.54 -7.52 -2.30
C VAL A 125 37.20 -6.43 -3.32
N ILE A 126 37.80 -5.24 -3.16
CA ILE A 126 37.67 -4.10 -4.09
C ILE A 126 39.05 -3.58 -4.51
N LYS A 127 39.21 -3.21 -5.79
CA LYS A 127 40.48 -2.72 -6.36
C LYS A 127 40.81 -1.31 -5.85
N CYS A 128 42.08 -1.08 -5.53
CA CYS A 128 42.58 0.22 -5.11
C CYS A 128 42.92 1.09 -6.34
N ASN A 129 42.12 2.13 -6.61
CA ASN A 129 42.25 3.00 -7.79
C ASN A 129 43.21 4.19 -7.59
N ILE A 130 44.40 3.97 -7.05
CA ILE A 130 45.41 5.04 -6.96
C ILE A 130 46.34 4.91 -8.18
N GLN A 131 46.23 5.82 -9.14
CA GLN A 131 47.10 5.85 -10.33
C GLN A 131 48.50 6.40 -9.97
N PRO A 132 49.59 5.75 -10.42
CA PRO A 132 50.89 6.39 -10.47
C PRO A 132 50.95 7.31 -11.70
N SER A 133 51.31 8.59 -11.48
CA SER A 133 51.63 9.55 -12.54
C SER A 133 53.09 9.42 -12.96
N VAL A 134 53.39 9.10 -14.23
CA VAL A 134 54.62 9.51 -14.94
C VAL A 134 54.42 9.46 -16.47
N ASP A 135 54.58 10.64 -17.08
CA ASP A 135 55.32 11.09 -18.28
C ASP A 135 55.58 10.25 -19.56
N GLN A 136 55.26 10.92 -20.68
CA GLN A 136 56.00 11.11 -21.96
C GLN A 136 56.66 9.92 -22.70
N ASN A 137 56.32 9.72 -23.98
CA ASN A 137 57.11 10.21 -25.13
C ASN A 137 56.70 9.61 -26.51
N ASN A 138 56.91 10.45 -27.53
CA ASN A 138 56.89 10.30 -28.99
C ASN A 138 57.26 8.93 -29.59
N ILE A 139 56.81 8.69 -30.83
CA ILE A 139 57.66 8.59 -32.04
C ILE A 139 56.78 8.54 -33.32
N ASP A 140 57.16 9.39 -34.28
CA ASP A 140 56.71 9.50 -35.67
C ASP A 140 57.06 8.26 -36.51
N SER A 141 56.34 8.08 -37.64
CA SER A 141 56.92 7.94 -39.00
C SER A 141 55.88 7.29 -39.94
N ASP A 142 55.37 7.90 -41.03
CA ASP A 142 55.97 8.36 -42.30
C ASP A 142 56.01 7.30 -43.44
N SER A 143 55.98 7.81 -44.68
CA SER A 143 56.05 7.17 -46.02
C SER A 143 54.73 6.61 -46.57
N SER A 144 54.09 7.10 -47.63
CA SER A 144 54.48 7.91 -48.80
C SER A 144 55.37 7.23 -49.84
N ASP A 145 55.07 7.57 -51.10
CA ASP A 145 55.87 7.47 -52.33
C ASP A 145 55.71 6.18 -53.15
N ASP A 146 55.73 6.17 -54.48
CA ASP A 146 55.53 7.15 -55.56
C ASP A 146 55.58 6.31 -56.86
N THR A 147 54.67 6.52 -57.80
CA THR A 147 54.89 7.16 -59.12
C THR A 147 56.27 6.98 -59.79
N SER A 148 56.27 6.55 -61.07
CA SER A 148 57.12 7.06 -62.17
C SER A 148 56.78 6.29 -63.47
N ASN A 149 56.23 6.94 -64.51
CA ASN A 149 56.89 7.55 -65.69
C ASN A 149 57.39 6.53 -66.75
N ILE A 150 57.36 6.69 -68.07
CA ILE A 150 56.76 7.60 -69.09
C ILE A 150 57.18 7.01 -70.47
N CYS A 151 56.34 7.17 -71.52
CA CYS A 151 56.63 7.11 -73.00
C CYS A 151 57.26 5.84 -73.61
N ASN A 152 57.13 5.48 -74.90
CA ASN A 152 56.37 5.89 -76.08
C ASN A 152 56.58 4.75 -77.10
N ASP A 153 55.58 4.38 -77.90
CA ASP A 153 55.62 4.55 -79.36
C ASP A 153 54.49 3.79 -80.05
N VAL A 154 53.85 4.54 -80.94
CA VAL A 154 52.58 4.25 -81.60
C VAL A 154 52.87 3.81 -83.02
N HIS A 155 52.89 2.50 -83.32
CA HIS A 155 52.46 1.99 -84.64
C HIS A 155 52.27 0.46 -84.78
N SER A 156 51.73 -0.23 -83.79
CA SER A 156 51.08 -1.55 -83.99
C SER A 156 49.80 -1.73 -83.15
N ILE A 157 49.39 -0.65 -82.48
CA ILE A 157 48.47 -0.63 -81.33
C ILE A 157 46.98 -0.67 -81.74
N ILE A 158 46.59 -0.35 -82.97
CA ILE A 158 45.16 -0.14 -83.30
C ILE A 158 44.38 -1.44 -83.60
N LYS A 159 45.04 -2.57 -83.91
CA LYS A 159 44.33 -3.87 -84.08
C LYS A 159 44.40 -4.81 -82.87
N GLN A 160 45.35 -4.60 -81.96
CA GLN A 160 45.46 -5.37 -80.71
C GLN A 160 44.83 -4.64 -79.51
N ASN A 161 44.75 -3.29 -79.48
CA ASN A 161 44.12 -2.59 -78.34
C ASN A 161 42.59 -2.44 -78.43
N THR A 162 41.96 -2.56 -79.60
CA THR A 162 40.49 -2.68 -79.69
C THR A 162 40.04 -4.02 -79.16
N THR A 163 40.69 -5.10 -79.58
CA THR A 163 40.37 -6.46 -79.11
C THR A 163 40.72 -6.68 -77.64
N VAL A 164 41.83 -6.13 -77.11
CA VAL A 164 42.14 -6.24 -75.67
C VAL A 164 41.19 -5.40 -74.82
N LYS A 165 40.83 -4.16 -75.22
CA LYS A 165 39.85 -3.34 -74.49
C LYS A 165 38.43 -3.91 -74.60
N GLU A 166 38.03 -4.42 -75.76
CA GLU A 166 36.77 -5.13 -75.97
C GLU A 166 36.71 -6.43 -75.14
N ASN A 167 37.79 -7.21 -75.10
CA ASN A 167 37.84 -8.41 -74.26
C ASN A 167 37.86 -8.09 -72.76
N GLN A 168 38.46 -6.97 -72.36
CA GLN A 168 38.48 -6.50 -70.97
C GLN A 168 37.12 -5.95 -70.54
N THR A 169 36.42 -5.20 -71.40
CA THR A 169 35.04 -4.78 -71.15
C THR A 169 34.06 -5.96 -71.16
N ILE A 170 34.24 -6.96 -72.05
CA ILE A 170 33.44 -8.20 -72.04
C ILE A 170 33.61 -8.97 -70.72
N ARG A 171 34.83 -9.06 -70.18
CA ARG A 171 35.08 -9.67 -68.87
C ARG A 171 34.41 -8.91 -67.72
N LEU A 172 34.57 -7.60 -67.67
CA LEU A 172 33.89 -6.78 -66.65
C LEU A 172 32.36 -6.89 -66.76
N ILE A 173 31.81 -6.93 -67.97
CA ILE A 173 30.38 -7.15 -68.20
C ILE A 173 29.95 -8.55 -67.76
N SER A 174 30.77 -9.59 -67.96
CA SER A 174 30.46 -10.94 -67.46
C SER A 174 30.50 -11.02 -65.94
N ASP A 175 31.45 -10.34 -65.31
CA ASP A 175 31.60 -10.29 -63.85
C ASP A 175 30.42 -9.54 -63.23
N VAL A 176 30.07 -8.37 -63.76
CA VAL A 176 28.88 -7.61 -63.37
C VAL A 176 27.60 -8.43 -63.59
N LYS A 177 27.51 -9.19 -64.67
CA LYS A 177 26.35 -10.07 -64.93
C LYS A 177 26.27 -11.22 -63.91
N SER A 178 27.40 -11.75 -63.48
CA SER A 178 27.48 -12.77 -62.43
C SER A 178 27.08 -12.19 -61.08
N GLU A 179 27.59 -11.02 -60.71
CA GLU A 179 27.23 -10.29 -59.48
C GLU A 179 25.74 -9.93 -59.47
N VAL A 180 25.19 -9.41 -60.57
CA VAL A 180 23.75 -9.15 -60.72
C VAL A 180 22.94 -10.44 -60.59
N GLY A 181 23.48 -11.56 -61.07
CA GLY A 181 22.90 -12.90 -60.87
C GLY A 181 22.83 -13.29 -59.39
N GLN A 182 23.91 -13.09 -58.63
CA GLN A 182 23.97 -13.32 -57.18
C GLN A 182 23.03 -12.38 -56.41
N VAL A 183 23.05 -11.08 -56.72
CA VAL A 183 22.16 -10.11 -56.09
C VAL A 183 20.70 -10.47 -56.34
N LYS A 184 20.36 -11.01 -57.52
CA LYS A 184 19.00 -11.48 -57.82
C LYS A 184 18.61 -12.72 -57.00
N SER A 185 19.53 -13.65 -56.75
CA SER A 185 19.26 -14.79 -55.87
C SER A 185 19.08 -14.34 -54.42
N ASP A 186 19.94 -13.45 -53.93
CA ASP A 186 19.88 -12.92 -52.57
C ASP A 186 18.60 -12.11 -52.35
N LEU A 187 18.18 -11.34 -53.36
CA LEU A 187 16.90 -10.63 -53.36
C LEU A 187 15.70 -11.59 -53.30
N SER A 188 15.81 -12.77 -53.94
CA SER A 188 14.76 -13.78 -53.87
C SER A 188 14.66 -14.38 -52.46
N ILE A 189 15.80 -14.66 -51.82
CA ILE A 189 15.89 -15.23 -50.47
C ILE A 189 15.35 -14.23 -49.45
N THR A 190 15.85 -12.99 -49.47
CA THR A 190 15.38 -11.92 -48.57
C THR A 190 13.89 -11.63 -48.72
N ASN A 191 13.33 -11.70 -49.93
CA ASN A 191 11.88 -11.54 -50.14
C ASN A 191 11.06 -12.69 -49.54
N THR A 192 11.59 -13.92 -49.54
CA THR A 192 10.95 -15.04 -48.83
C THR A 192 11.01 -14.88 -47.32
N GLU A 193 12.13 -14.41 -46.77
CA GLU A 193 12.26 -14.11 -45.33
C GLU A 193 11.31 -12.98 -44.89
N VAL A 194 11.19 -11.90 -45.68
CA VAL A 194 10.27 -10.79 -45.39
C VAL A 194 8.81 -11.25 -45.41
N LYS A 195 8.44 -12.24 -46.23
CA LYS A 195 7.08 -12.83 -46.20
C LYS A 195 6.82 -13.59 -44.90
N LEU A 196 7.76 -14.44 -44.48
CA LEU A 196 7.66 -15.18 -43.23
C LEU A 196 7.58 -14.24 -42.02
N LEU A 197 8.42 -13.20 -41.98
CA LEU A 197 8.38 -12.19 -40.92
C LEU A 197 7.04 -11.44 -40.87
N ARG A 198 6.38 -11.21 -42.00
CA ARG A 198 5.03 -10.60 -42.03
C ARG A 198 3.97 -11.57 -41.49
N GLU A 199 4.09 -12.85 -41.77
CA GLU A 199 3.19 -13.87 -41.23
C GLU A 199 3.32 -13.97 -39.71
N ASP A 200 4.55 -14.04 -39.20
CA ASP A 200 4.84 -14.01 -37.75
C ASP A 200 4.32 -12.73 -37.10
N HIS A 201 4.50 -11.58 -37.76
CA HIS A 201 3.99 -10.30 -37.26
C HIS A 201 2.46 -10.28 -37.15
N ASN A 202 1.75 -10.81 -38.14
CA ASN A 202 0.29 -10.90 -38.10
C ASN A 202 -0.20 -11.85 -36.98
N GLU A 203 0.55 -12.92 -36.71
CA GLU A 203 0.24 -13.83 -35.61
C GLU A 203 0.48 -13.18 -34.24
N LEU A 204 1.57 -12.42 -34.10
CA LEU A 204 1.85 -11.58 -32.94
C LEU A 204 0.75 -10.53 -32.71
N GLU A 205 0.32 -9.80 -33.74
CA GLU A 205 -0.77 -8.83 -33.64
C GLU A 205 -2.08 -9.47 -33.16
N ARG A 206 -2.40 -10.68 -33.64
CA ARG A 206 -3.55 -11.44 -33.15
C ARG A 206 -3.42 -11.83 -31.68
N GLY A 207 -2.22 -12.25 -31.26
CA GLY A 207 -1.94 -12.55 -29.86
C GLY A 207 -2.10 -11.32 -28.96
N VAL A 208 -1.57 -10.18 -29.38
CA VAL A 208 -1.71 -8.89 -28.66
C VAL A 208 -3.19 -8.49 -28.56
N GLY A 209 -3.95 -8.55 -29.65
CA GLY A 209 -5.38 -8.21 -29.63
C GLY A 209 -6.21 -9.13 -28.72
N HIS A 210 -5.84 -10.41 -28.62
CA HIS A 210 -6.46 -11.34 -27.68
C HIS A 210 -6.15 -10.96 -26.23
N LEU A 211 -4.87 -10.65 -25.92
CA LEU A 211 -4.47 -10.21 -24.59
C LEU A 211 -5.15 -8.90 -24.20
N GLU A 212 -5.20 -7.91 -25.09
CA GLU A 212 -5.92 -6.65 -24.84
C GLU A 212 -7.40 -6.90 -24.54
N SER A 213 -8.05 -7.79 -25.28
CA SER A 213 -9.44 -8.18 -25.01
C SER A 213 -9.60 -8.85 -23.65
N GLN A 214 -8.67 -9.74 -23.25
CA GLN A 214 -8.66 -10.34 -21.93
C GLN A 214 -8.45 -9.28 -20.82
N PHE A 215 -7.50 -8.37 -21.00
CA PHE A 215 -7.24 -7.28 -20.05
C PHE A 215 -8.47 -6.40 -19.87
N ASN A 216 -9.12 -5.98 -20.96
CA ASN A 216 -10.32 -5.15 -20.90
C ASN A 216 -11.50 -5.87 -20.21
N CYS A 217 -11.68 -7.17 -20.47
CA CYS A 217 -12.69 -7.99 -19.79
C CYS A 217 -12.38 -8.12 -18.28
N LEU A 218 -11.13 -8.35 -17.90
CA LEU A 218 -10.71 -8.42 -16.50
C LEU A 218 -10.89 -7.08 -15.76
N GLU A 219 -10.51 -5.98 -16.41
CA GLU A 219 -10.56 -4.63 -15.83
C GLU A 219 -12.01 -4.16 -15.66
N THR A 220 -12.84 -4.28 -16.69
CA THR A 220 -14.22 -3.76 -16.64
C THR A 220 -15.15 -4.68 -15.85
N GLU A 221 -15.12 -5.99 -16.05
CA GLU A 221 -16.13 -6.85 -15.44
C GLU A 221 -15.75 -7.28 -14.02
N LYS A 222 -14.50 -7.74 -13.81
CA LYS A 222 -14.12 -8.33 -12.52
C LYS A 222 -13.70 -7.28 -11.52
N LEU A 223 -12.92 -6.28 -11.94
CA LEU A 223 -12.40 -5.27 -11.02
C LEU A 223 -13.52 -4.34 -10.56
N GLU A 224 -14.41 -3.91 -11.45
CA GLU A 224 -15.57 -3.09 -11.07
C GLU A 224 -16.55 -3.86 -10.19
N ALA A 225 -16.85 -5.12 -10.52
CA ALA A 225 -17.73 -5.94 -9.67
C ALA A 225 -17.15 -6.15 -8.26
N LEU A 226 -15.85 -6.42 -8.16
CA LEU A 226 -15.17 -6.53 -6.86
C LEU A 226 -15.17 -5.21 -6.10
N LYS A 227 -15.00 -4.07 -6.80
CA LYS A 227 -15.06 -2.75 -6.17
C LYS A 227 -16.44 -2.48 -5.58
N ILE A 228 -17.51 -2.79 -6.31
CA ILE A 228 -18.89 -2.66 -5.84
C ILE A 228 -19.11 -3.55 -4.61
N ASP A 229 -18.70 -4.82 -4.65
CA ASP A 229 -18.81 -5.75 -3.50
C ASP A 229 -18.04 -5.25 -2.27
N ILE A 230 -16.84 -4.70 -2.46
CA ILE A 230 -16.07 -4.10 -1.37
C ILE A 230 -16.77 -2.88 -0.80
N ASP A 231 -17.29 -1.99 -1.64
CA ASP A 231 -17.99 -0.77 -1.22
C ASP A 231 -19.29 -1.11 -0.46
N GLU A 232 -20.03 -2.13 -0.89
CA GLU A 232 -21.22 -2.64 -0.20
C GLU A 232 -20.88 -3.24 1.18
N LYS A 233 -19.83 -4.07 1.25
CA LYS A 233 -19.33 -4.62 2.52
C LYS A 233 -18.83 -3.51 3.45
N LEU A 234 -18.17 -2.50 2.91
CA LEU A 234 -17.68 -1.37 3.68
C LEU A 234 -18.85 -0.54 4.23
N ALA A 235 -19.89 -0.30 3.44
CA ALA A 235 -21.11 0.39 3.88
C ALA A 235 -21.82 -0.37 5.00
N SER A 236 -22.04 -1.68 4.82
CA SER A 236 -22.69 -2.52 5.85
C SER A 236 -21.87 -2.59 7.15
N LEU A 237 -20.55 -2.72 7.06
CA LEU A 237 -19.66 -2.71 8.23
C LEU A 237 -19.72 -1.38 8.99
N LYS A 238 -19.72 -0.24 8.28
CA LYS A 238 -19.89 1.07 8.91
C LYS A 238 -21.24 1.19 9.62
N GLU A 239 -22.31 0.66 9.01
CA GLU A 239 -23.65 0.67 9.61
C GLU A 239 -23.67 -0.12 10.92
N CYS A 240 -23.15 -1.36 10.88
CA CYS A 240 -23.00 -2.21 12.06
C CYS A 240 -22.15 -1.54 13.15
N GLN A 241 -21.05 -0.88 12.78
CA GLN A 241 -20.18 -0.17 13.72
C GLN A 241 -20.95 0.93 14.47
N VAL A 242 -21.70 1.78 13.76
CA VAL A 242 -22.46 2.86 14.39
C VAL A 242 -23.59 2.31 15.26
N LEU A 243 -24.25 1.22 14.85
CA LEU A 243 -25.27 0.54 15.65
C LEU A 243 -24.69 -0.03 16.95
N LEU A 244 -23.53 -0.68 16.89
CA LEU A 244 -22.85 -1.23 18.06
C LEU A 244 -22.40 -0.12 19.03
N GLU A 245 -21.84 0.97 18.52
CA GLU A 245 -21.45 2.13 19.34
C GLU A 245 -22.68 2.77 20.01
N LYS A 246 -23.79 2.91 19.28
CA LYS A 246 -25.07 3.38 19.84
C LYS A 246 -25.60 2.43 20.92
N HIS A 247 -25.43 1.12 20.75
CA HIS A 247 -25.87 0.13 21.72
C HIS A 247 -25.08 0.21 23.03
N ASP A 248 -23.75 0.31 22.96
CA ASP A 248 -22.92 0.44 24.17
C ASP A 248 -23.23 1.75 24.94
N ARG A 249 -23.50 2.84 24.21
CA ARG A 249 -23.85 4.15 24.80
C ARG A 249 -25.32 4.29 25.20
N LYS A 250 -26.15 3.28 24.96
CA LYS A 250 -27.61 3.32 25.19
C LYS A 250 -27.97 3.69 26.63
N TYR A 251 -27.16 3.24 27.59
CA TYR A 251 -27.33 3.43 29.03
C TYR A 251 -26.74 4.75 29.54
N ASN A 252 -26.10 5.53 28.68
CA ASN A 252 -25.47 6.79 29.06
C ASN A 252 -26.43 7.96 28.85
N ILE A 253 -26.33 8.95 29.73
CA ILE A 253 -26.88 10.30 29.52
C ILE A 253 -25.77 11.33 29.64
N LEU A 254 -25.94 12.44 28.93
CA LEU A 254 -25.07 13.61 29.00
C LEU A 254 -25.82 14.78 29.62
N ILE A 255 -25.19 15.41 30.59
CA ILE A 255 -25.76 16.52 31.34
C ILE A 255 -24.86 17.73 31.13
N TYR A 256 -25.39 18.76 30.48
CA TYR A 256 -24.70 20.01 30.18
C TYR A 256 -25.23 21.14 31.05
N GLY A 257 -24.37 22.11 31.36
CA GLY A 257 -24.78 23.38 31.99
C GLY A 257 -24.75 23.38 33.52
N ILE A 258 -24.22 22.32 34.16
CA ILE A 258 -23.97 22.30 35.60
C ILE A 258 -22.62 22.96 35.87
N GLU A 259 -22.61 24.04 36.63
CA GLU A 259 -21.38 24.74 37.03
C GLU A 259 -20.43 23.81 37.79
N GLN A 260 -19.13 23.99 37.58
CA GLN A 260 -18.09 23.16 38.17
C GLN A 260 -17.62 23.81 39.48
N LYS A 261 -17.59 23.02 40.56
CA LYS A 261 -17.00 23.44 41.84
C LYS A 261 -15.62 22.81 42.02
N GLN A 262 -14.75 23.50 42.75
CA GLN A 262 -13.44 22.97 43.11
C GLN A 262 -13.64 21.80 44.10
N ASN A 263 -13.10 20.62 43.76
CA ASN A 263 -13.29 19.35 44.48
C ASN A 263 -14.75 18.90 44.63
N GLU A 264 -15.52 18.92 43.54
CA GLU A 264 -16.89 18.41 43.55
C GLU A 264 -16.97 16.88 43.63
N ILE A 265 -17.93 16.38 44.41
CA ILE A 265 -18.34 14.98 44.42
C ILE A 265 -19.49 14.84 43.42
N ILE A 266 -19.23 14.15 42.31
CA ILE A 266 -20.17 14.07 41.18
C ILE A 266 -21.47 13.37 41.57
N TRP A 267 -21.39 12.38 42.46
CA TRP A 267 -22.54 11.65 43.00
C TRP A 267 -23.54 12.58 43.69
N GLU A 268 -23.07 13.47 44.57
CA GLU A 268 -23.93 14.44 45.26
C GLU A 268 -24.57 15.43 44.30
N VAL A 269 -23.82 15.87 43.28
CA VAL A 269 -24.34 16.77 42.23
C VAL A 269 -25.49 16.11 41.46
N ILE A 270 -25.36 14.81 41.18
CA ILE A 270 -26.40 14.02 40.49
C ILE A 270 -27.62 13.82 41.38
N ASP A 271 -27.43 13.51 42.67
CA ASP A 271 -28.54 13.32 43.61
C ASP A 271 -29.34 14.61 43.78
N ILE A 272 -28.65 15.76 43.90
CA ILE A 272 -29.28 17.08 43.93
C ILE A 272 -30.07 17.31 42.64
N LEU A 273 -29.49 17.01 41.47
CA LEU A 273 -30.18 17.15 40.20
C LEU A 273 -31.44 16.28 40.13
N PHE A 274 -31.37 15.03 40.58
CA PHE A 274 -32.49 14.08 40.49
C PHE A 274 -33.62 14.45 41.44
N VAL A 275 -33.31 14.78 42.70
CA VAL A 275 -34.33 15.06 43.71
C VAL A 275 -34.86 16.49 43.58
N LYS A 276 -33.97 17.49 43.50
CA LYS A 276 -34.35 18.91 43.55
C LYS A 276 -34.76 19.47 42.20
N ASP A 277 -34.02 19.13 41.14
CA ASP A 277 -34.23 19.74 39.83
C ASP A 277 -35.22 18.96 38.97
N LEU A 278 -35.17 17.63 38.98
CA LEU A 278 -36.14 16.77 38.27
C LEU A 278 -37.39 16.45 39.11
N GLY A 279 -37.32 16.60 40.44
CA GLY A 279 -38.44 16.32 41.34
C GLY A 279 -38.76 14.82 41.44
N ILE A 280 -37.74 13.97 41.38
CA ILE A 280 -37.88 12.53 41.61
C ILE A 280 -37.91 12.29 43.12
N GLU A 281 -38.83 11.45 43.59
CA GLU A 281 -38.87 11.04 44.99
C GLU A 281 -37.52 10.47 45.42
N LYS A 282 -37.01 10.88 46.58
CA LYS A 282 -35.68 10.50 47.06
C LYS A 282 -35.49 8.98 47.11
N PHE A 283 -36.48 8.24 47.60
CA PHE A 283 -36.45 6.77 47.63
C PHE A 283 -36.23 6.16 46.23
N LYS A 284 -36.85 6.75 45.20
CA LYS A 284 -36.69 6.31 43.82
C LYS A 284 -35.33 6.74 43.24
N ALA A 285 -34.84 7.93 43.57
CA ALA A 285 -33.52 8.39 43.15
C ALA A 285 -32.41 7.47 43.71
N ASP A 286 -32.50 7.11 44.99
CA ASP A 286 -31.55 6.22 45.67
C ASP A 286 -31.59 4.78 45.13
N SER A 287 -32.70 4.37 44.49
CA SER A 287 -32.84 3.05 43.88
C SER A 287 -32.10 2.90 42.54
N PHE A 288 -31.70 4.00 41.90
CA PHE A 288 -31.05 3.95 40.60
C PHE A 288 -29.62 3.42 40.73
N LEU A 289 -29.35 2.29 40.07
CA LEU A 289 -28.00 1.72 40.03
C LEU A 289 -27.18 2.39 38.94
N ILE A 290 -26.29 3.29 39.35
CA ILE A 290 -25.37 3.99 38.45
C ILE A 290 -24.02 3.26 38.47
N ALA A 291 -23.56 2.85 37.29
CA ALA A 291 -22.28 2.17 37.13
C ALA A 291 -21.10 3.13 37.28
N ASN A 292 -21.21 4.31 36.67
CA ASN A 292 -20.16 5.33 36.70
C ASN A 292 -20.76 6.70 36.38
N ALA A 293 -20.19 7.75 36.99
CA ALA A 293 -20.48 9.12 36.68
C ALA A 293 -19.22 9.98 36.76
N HIS A 294 -18.92 10.73 35.70
CA HIS A 294 -17.75 11.62 35.68
C HIS A 294 -17.95 12.82 34.74
N ARG A 295 -17.10 13.84 34.89
CA ARG A 295 -17.03 14.98 33.97
C ARG A 295 -16.25 14.61 32.71
N ILE A 296 -16.77 14.98 31.55
CA ILE A 296 -16.08 14.92 30.26
C ILE A 296 -15.49 16.31 29.99
N PRO A 297 -14.16 16.41 29.85
CA PRO A 297 -13.52 17.68 29.55
C PRO A 297 -14.00 18.22 28.20
N ALA A 298 -14.41 19.47 28.18
CA ALA A 298 -14.70 20.17 26.94
C ALA A 298 -13.41 20.33 26.11
N LYS A 299 -13.54 20.34 24.77
CA LYS A 299 -12.44 20.78 23.90
C LYS A 299 -12.02 22.18 24.33
N ALA A 300 -10.70 22.45 24.28
CA ALA A 300 -10.10 23.70 24.77
C ALA A 300 -10.95 24.92 24.39
N PRO A 301 -11.30 25.78 25.35
CA PRO A 301 -12.22 26.88 25.10
C PRO A 301 -11.64 27.82 24.04
N VAL A 302 -12.47 28.19 23.07
CA VAL A 302 -12.18 29.37 22.24
C VAL A 302 -12.14 30.57 23.20
N VAL A 303 -11.09 31.38 23.06
CA VAL A 303 -10.75 32.53 23.93
C VAL A 303 -12.01 33.25 24.40
N GLY A 304 -12.25 33.27 25.72
CA GLY A 304 -13.34 34.01 26.36
C GLY A 304 -14.63 33.24 26.67
N THR A 305 -14.75 31.94 26.34
CA THR A 305 -15.94 31.14 26.70
C THR A 305 -15.60 29.92 27.56
N LYS A 306 -15.61 30.07 28.89
CA LYS A 306 -15.59 28.92 29.81
C LYS A 306 -17.00 28.33 29.88
N ARG A 307 -17.29 27.31 29.06
CA ARG A 307 -18.46 26.44 29.28
C ARG A 307 -18.08 25.37 30.29
N PRO A 308 -18.97 25.01 31.24
CA PRO A 308 -18.68 23.93 32.17
C PRO A 308 -18.60 22.59 31.44
N ASP A 309 -17.75 21.71 31.95
CA ASP A 309 -17.60 20.34 31.48
C ASP A 309 -18.90 19.54 31.67
N ALA A 310 -19.24 18.74 30.66
CA ALA A 310 -20.45 17.93 30.70
C ALA A 310 -20.28 16.77 31.68
N ILE A 311 -21.34 16.33 32.35
CA ILE A 311 -21.31 15.09 33.14
C ILE A 311 -21.87 13.97 32.28
N ILE A 312 -21.17 12.84 32.23
CA ILE A 312 -21.70 11.58 31.71
C ILE A 312 -22.09 10.67 32.86
N VAL A 313 -23.28 10.08 32.77
CA VAL A 313 -23.79 9.14 33.77
C VAL A 313 -24.19 7.86 33.04
N ARG A 314 -23.61 6.72 33.45
CA ARG A 314 -23.92 5.38 32.93
C ARG A 314 -24.78 4.63 33.93
N PHE A 315 -25.99 4.28 33.53
CA PHE A 315 -26.88 3.45 34.35
C PHE A 315 -26.63 1.97 34.11
N MET A 316 -26.90 1.13 35.10
CA MET A 316 -26.93 -0.32 34.92
C MET A 316 -28.20 -0.76 34.18
N HIS A 317 -29.34 -0.12 34.46
CA HIS A 317 -30.61 -0.45 33.83
C HIS A 317 -31.08 0.65 32.87
N TYR A 318 -31.59 0.23 31.71
CA TYR A 318 -32.11 1.14 30.70
C TYR A 318 -33.40 1.84 31.18
N ALA A 319 -34.20 1.15 32.01
CA ALA A 319 -35.45 1.69 32.56
C ALA A 319 -35.21 2.94 33.42
N ASP A 320 -34.19 2.91 34.29
CA ASP A 320 -33.80 4.02 35.16
C ASP A 320 -33.42 5.25 34.34
N LYS A 321 -32.58 5.03 33.32
CA LYS A 321 -32.20 6.06 32.35
C LYS A 321 -33.42 6.65 31.63
N GLN A 322 -34.38 5.83 31.21
CA GLN A 322 -35.61 6.32 30.56
C GLN A 322 -36.51 7.12 31.52
N CYS A 323 -36.60 6.73 32.79
CA CYS A 323 -37.34 7.47 33.81
C CYS A 323 -36.80 8.90 33.95
N ILE A 324 -35.47 9.07 33.93
CA ILE A 324 -34.82 10.38 33.99
C ILE A 324 -35.05 11.17 32.69
N MET A 325 -34.87 10.53 31.53
CA MET A 325 -35.10 11.17 30.22
C MET A 325 -36.55 11.67 30.05
N ALA A 326 -37.54 10.95 30.60
CA ALA A 326 -38.94 11.36 30.57
C ALA A 326 -39.18 12.67 31.35
N GLN A 327 -38.39 12.94 32.38
CA GLN A 327 -38.53 14.12 33.24
C GLN A 327 -37.58 15.26 32.87
N ALA A 328 -36.67 15.04 31.91
CA ALA A 328 -35.64 15.99 31.49
C ALA A 328 -36.18 17.36 31.05
N TYR A 329 -37.43 17.45 30.57
CA TYR A 329 -38.03 18.72 30.17
C TYR A 329 -38.22 19.70 31.36
N LYS A 330 -38.33 19.19 32.59
CA LYS A 330 -38.54 20.01 33.80
C LYS A 330 -37.35 20.94 34.10
N VAL A 331 -36.13 20.52 33.72
CA VAL A 331 -34.90 21.29 33.99
C VAL A 331 -34.53 22.26 32.87
N ALA A 332 -35.29 22.30 31.78
CA ALA A 332 -35.00 23.14 30.61
C ALA A 332 -34.91 24.64 30.93
N ASN A 333 -35.64 25.11 31.95
CA ASN A 333 -35.64 26.51 32.38
C ASN A 333 -34.34 26.94 33.09
N LYS A 334 -33.57 25.99 33.66
CA LYS A 334 -32.38 26.27 34.48
C LYS A 334 -31.07 26.34 33.67
N LYS A 335 -31.15 26.49 32.34
CA LYS A 335 -30.01 26.36 31.39
C LYS A 335 -29.29 25.00 31.42
N ILE A 336 -29.85 24.00 32.12
CA ILE A 336 -29.36 22.63 32.15
C ILE A 336 -29.99 21.87 30.99
N ARG A 337 -29.20 21.02 30.31
CA ARG A 337 -29.69 20.14 29.24
C ARG A 337 -29.27 18.71 29.49
N ILE A 338 -30.25 17.81 29.50
CA ILE A 338 -30.04 16.37 29.57
C ILE A 338 -30.32 15.79 28.18
N VAL A 339 -29.36 15.04 27.64
CA VAL A 339 -29.42 14.51 26.27
C VAL A 339 -28.91 13.06 26.24
N ASP A 340 -29.41 12.27 25.29
CA ASP A 340 -28.85 10.95 25.00
C ASP A 340 -27.39 11.05 24.53
N ASP A 341 -26.56 10.11 24.98
CA ASP A 341 -25.19 9.96 24.46
C ASP A 341 -25.19 9.20 23.13
N LEU A 342 -25.20 9.93 22.02
CA LEU A 342 -25.14 9.36 20.68
C LEU A 342 -23.68 9.25 20.16
N PRO A 343 -23.43 8.37 19.16
CA PRO A 343 -22.19 8.38 18.38
C PRO A 343 -21.89 9.77 17.79
N VAL A 344 -20.61 10.07 17.56
CA VAL A 344 -20.18 11.42 17.12
C VAL A 344 -20.84 11.82 15.81
N ILE A 345 -20.85 10.93 14.82
CA ILE A 345 -21.46 11.17 13.50
C ILE A 345 -22.95 11.49 13.64
N MET A 346 -23.66 10.74 14.49
CA MET A 346 -25.07 11.00 14.79
C MET A 346 -25.28 12.33 15.56
N LYS A 347 -24.34 12.73 16.43
CA LYS A 347 -24.40 14.03 17.13
C LYS A 347 -24.29 15.20 16.14
N GLU A 348 -23.42 15.09 15.14
CA GLU A 348 -23.25 16.10 14.09
C GLU A 348 -24.50 16.21 13.22
N ALA A 349 -24.99 15.09 12.68
CA ALA A 349 -26.22 15.05 11.90
C ALA A 349 -27.43 15.58 12.69
N ARG A 350 -27.51 15.27 13.99
CA ARG A 350 -28.57 15.80 14.88
C ARG A 350 -28.46 17.32 15.06
N ASN A 351 -27.26 17.87 15.16
CA ASN A 351 -27.05 19.32 15.26
C ASN A 351 -27.53 20.03 13.98
N ASP A 352 -27.27 19.44 12.81
CA ASP A 352 -27.73 20.02 11.55
C ASP A 352 -29.26 19.94 11.41
N LEU A 353 -29.87 18.82 11.78
CA LEU A 353 -31.32 18.72 11.87
C LEU A 353 -31.92 19.70 12.88
N ALA A 354 -31.22 19.97 14.00
CA ALA A 354 -31.69 20.93 14.99
C ALA A 354 -31.72 22.37 14.46
N LYS A 355 -30.75 22.75 13.61
CA LYS A 355 -30.76 24.05 12.91
C LYS A 355 -31.98 24.16 11.98
N ILE A 356 -32.26 23.11 11.22
CA ILE A 356 -33.43 23.05 10.33
C ILE A 356 -34.74 23.12 11.15
N ALA A 357 -34.83 22.33 12.23
CA ALA A 357 -35.97 22.29 13.12
C ALA A 357 -36.23 23.65 13.81
N TYR A 358 -35.20 24.42 14.10
CA TYR A 358 -35.33 25.79 14.60
C TYR A 358 -35.99 26.70 13.55
N ASN A 359 -35.51 26.67 12.31
CA ASN A 359 -36.09 27.47 11.23
C ASN A 359 -37.58 27.13 10.97
N ILE A 360 -37.94 25.85 11.03
CA ILE A 360 -39.34 25.41 10.88
C ILE A 360 -40.21 25.96 12.02
N ARG A 361 -39.75 25.86 13.28
CA ARG A 361 -40.50 26.42 14.42
C ARG A 361 -40.68 27.93 14.32
N THR A 362 -39.67 28.64 13.83
CA THR A 362 -39.69 30.11 13.74
C THR A 362 -40.52 30.60 12.56
N LYS A 363 -40.36 30.01 11.37
CA LYS A 363 -41.02 30.46 10.13
C LYS A 363 -42.41 29.85 9.93
N GLU A 364 -42.51 28.53 10.07
CA GLU A 364 -43.72 27.77 9.76
C GLU A 364 -44.60 27.56 11.01
N LYS A 365 -44.10 27.90 12.21
CA LYS A 365 -44.79 27.71 13.51
C LYS A 365 -45.25 26.27 13.78
N LEU A 366 -44.62 25.29 13.13
CA LEU A 366 -44.88 23.87 13.34
C LEU A 366 -44.09 23.34 14.55
N GLN A 367 -44.66 22.35 15.25
CA GLN A 367 -43.92 21.59 16.25
C GLN A 367 -42.95 20.63 15.57
N THR A 368 -41.74 20.49 16.12
CA THR A 368 -40.67 19.63 15.57
C THR A 368 -40.18 18.63 16.60
N ARG A 369 -39.78 17.45 16.15
CA ARG A 369 -39.08 16.44 16.96
C ARG A 369 -38.05 15.70 16.11
N ILE A 370 -36.91 15.37 16.69
CA ILE A 370 -35.89 14.52 16.06
C ILE A 370 -35.87 13.17 16.78
N ARG A 371 -36.02 12.07 16.04
CA ARG A 371 -35.92 10.69 16.54
C ARG A 371 -34.79 9.94 15.88
N ALA A 372 -34.08 9.13 16.66
CA ALA A 372 -33.11 8.17 16.14
C ALA A 372 -33.77 6.82 15.89
N ARG A 373 -33.81 6.35 14.63
CA ARG A 373 -34.31 5.03 14.22
C ARG A 373 -33.14 4.25 13.62
N GLY A 374 -32.60 3.28 14.34
CA GLY A 374 -31.35 2.62 13.93
C GLY A 374 -30.22 3.65 13.75
N VAL A 375 -29.63 3.69 12.55
CA VAL A 375 -28.58 4.64 12.13
C VAL A 375 -29.16 5.92 11.53
N HIS A 376 -30.47 5.97 11.33
CA HIS A 376 -31.17 7.12 10.76
C HIS A 376 -31.58 8.13 11.83
N LEU A 377 -31.54 9.40 11.46
CA LEU A 377 -32.12 10.50 12.23
C LEU A 377 -33.26 11.13 11.43
N VAL A 378 -34.46 11.01 11.99
CA VAL A 378 -35.70 11.47 11.35
C VAL A 378 -36.17 12.74 12.05
N LEU A 379 -36.28 13.83 11.29
CA LEU A 379 -36.95 15.06 11.68
C LEU A 379 -38.43 14.96 11.30
N GLU A 380 -39.28 15.00 12.31
CA GLU A 380 -40.73 14.95 12.17
C GLU A 380 -41.35 16.30 12.56
N THR A 381 -42.43 16.67 11.87
CA THR A 381 -43.20 17.90 12.12
C THR A 381 -44.68 17.60 12.30
N ARG A 382 -45.37 18.48 13.03
CA ARG A 382 -46.83 18.50 13.13
C ARG A 382 -47.35 19.90 13.41
N LEU A 383 -48.61 20.16 13.07
CA LEU A 383 -49.23 21.46 13.29
C LEU A 383 -49.72 21.58 14.75
N ASN A 384 -50.62 20.68 15.17
CA ASN A 384 -51.17 20.65 16.53
C ASN A 384 -50.66 19.46 17.35
N ALA A 385 -50.84 19.54 18.67
CA ALA A 385 -50.41 18.48 19.59
C ALA A 385 -51.15 17.14 19.41
N ARG A 386 -52.34 17.16 18.79
CA ARG A 386 -53.17 15.98 18.51
C ARG A 386 -52.92 15.37 17.13
N ASP A 387 -52.20 16.08 16.26
CA ASP A 387 -51.96 15.63 14.88
C ASP A 387 -50.86 14.57 14.83
N VAL A 388 -50.91 13.75 13.79
CA VAL A 388 -49.89 12.74 13.50
C VAL A 388 -48.58 13.43 13.11
N TRP A 389 -47.47 12.83 13.54
CA TRP A 389 -46.12 13.29 13.17
C TRP A 389 -45.79 12.90 11.73
N ASN A 390 -45.50 13.90 10.90
CA ASN A 390 -45.11 13.72 9.51
C ASN A 390 -43.60 13.79 9.36
N VAL A 391 -43.01 12.90 8.55
CA VAL A 391 -41.57 12.93 8.26
C VAL A 391 -41.27 14.10 7.34
N ARG A 392 -40.34 14.97 7.76
CA ARG A 392 -39.91 16.13 6.99
C ARG A 392 -38.53 15.93 6.38
N LYS A 393 -37.63 15.26 7.10
CA LYS A 393 -36.29 14.92 6.63
C LYS A 393 -35.80 13.65 7.31
N ASP A 394 -35.16 12.78 6.54
CA ASP A 394 -34.48 11.57 7.01
C ASP A 394 -33.01 11.64 6.56
N ILE A 395 -32.09 11.32 7.47
CA ILE A 395 -30.64 11.36 7.23
C ILE A 395 -30.05 10.02 7.68
N SER A 396 -29.40 9.31 6.76
CA SER A 396 -28.45 8.23 7.09
C SER A 396 -27.19 8.84 7.68
N CYS A 397 -26.72 8.29 8.80
CA CYS A 397 -25.46 8.71 9.42
C CYS A 397 -24.26 7.86 8.96
N VAL A 398 -24.43 7.01 7.95
CA VAL A 398 -23.42 6.11 7.38
C VAL A 398 -23.42 6.21 5.86
#